data_AF-A0ABD3QMK5-F1
#
_entry.id   AF-A0ABD3QMK5-F1
#
_cell.length_a   1.000
_cell.length_b   1.000
_cell.length_c   1.000
_cell.angle_alpha   90.00
_cell.angle_beta   90.00
_cell.angle_gamma   90.00
#
_symmetry.space_group_name_H-M   'P 1'
#
loop_
_entity.id
_entity.type
_entity.pdbx_description
1 polymer ?
#
loop_
_entity_poly.entity_id
_entity_poly.type
_entity_poly.pdbx_seq_one_letter_code
_entity_poly.pdbx_strand_id
1 'polypeptide(L)'
;MPITAIIIYLLLNLSRQHNLAFGLLLPRTAHVEPRRKKCLFAINALAQPTPAAVDDIRTDTLLRMIPVSNPPLLLLQSSFPIVTKEECQLLTQYFERTDTDQMAKASQTEAELILHRVQNIIDKVTNCPRHSGEMQMPRYVRYEAKATSSLEKLLSPEFVDVLLPDGLHVDTNNGKLFRHITAILYLTDNEDSFVDCSVVVGGGTTFPLAVPFGFGDEQSMSADSAAINLLERDIHHTKSVTSNDGHDLDQRRIEQSALNVFRRDTRKLLGKQTSNDTAQQANGIRVMPQAGKLIYFHNINDDGRPDPASFHGGEELAAIIDRNASDSQTNAHKSILVFFKEIPVEKIQDFDAFANEVRKARAWTKDRYYSSSSTTLVDETSRNLVIN
;
A
#
# COMPACT_ATOMS: atom_id res chain seq x y z
N MET A 1 15.33 -14.48 29.02
CA MET A 1 16.69 -14.30 28.47
C MET A 1 17.18 -12.90 28.85
N PRO A 2 18.46 -12.68 29.14
CA PRO A 2 18.97 -11.33 29.38
C PRO A 2 18.83 -10.48 28.10
N ILE A 3 18.54 -9.18 28.24
CA ILE A 3 18.36 -8.19 27.15
C ILE A 3 19.51 -8.28 26.11
N THR A 4 20.72 -8.54 26.59
CA THR A 4 21.91 -8.72 25.75
C THR A 4 21.77 -9.89 24.77
N ALA A 5 21.12 -10.99 25.16
CA ALA A 5 20.91 -12.15 24.29
C ALA A 5 19.86 -11.90 23.20
N ILE A 6 18.84 -11.08 23.48
CA ILE A 6 17.84 -10.67 22.48
C ILE A 6 18.45 -9.67 21.50
N ILE A 7 19.21 -8.69 21.99
CA ILE A 7 19.96 -7.75 21.14
C ILE A 7 20.98 -8.52 20.30
N ILE A 8 21.71 -9.49 20.88
CA ILE A 8 22.64 -10.34 20.13
C ILE A 8 21.90 -11.23 19.13
N TYR A 9 20.74 -11.79 19.46
CA TYR A 9 19.94 -12.58 18.52
C TYR A 9 19.43 -11.74 17.34
N LEU A 10 18.92 -10.53 17.63
CA LEU A 10 18.50 -9.56 16.62
C LEU A 10 19.70 -9.08 15.77
N LEU A 11 20.84 -8.77 16.39
CA LEU A 11 22.07 -8.37 15.70
C LEU A 11 22.72 -9.50 14.91
N LEU A 12 22.63 -10.76 15.37
CA LEU A 12 23.14 -11.93 14.65
C LEU A 12 22.23 -12.30 13.48
N ASN A 13 20.91 -12.14 13.60
CA ASN A 13 20.01 -12.26 12.47
C ASN A 13 20.23 -11.14 11.45
N LEU A 14 20.41 -9.89 11.91
CA LEU A 14 20.82 -8.77 11.05
C LEU A 14 22.19 -9.02 10.39
N SER A 15 23.17 -9.58 11.11
CA SER A 15 24.52 -9.87 10.60
C SER A 15 24.56 -11.05 9.62
N ARG A 16 23.75 -12.10 9.83
CA ARG A 16 23.59 -13.20 8.87
C ARG A 16 22.93 -12.70 7.58
N GLN A 17 22.00 -11.76 7.66
CA GLN A 17 21.38 -11.14 6.50
C GLN A 17 22.31 -10.14 5.79
N HIS A 18 23.18 -9.42 6.50
CA HIS A 18 24.17 -8.52 5.89
C HIS A 18 25.26 -9.24 5.06
N ASN A 19 25.58 -10.50 5.36
CA ASN A 19 26.51 -11.30 4.55
C ASN A 19 25.84 -11.96 3.32
N LEU A 20 24.52 -11.89 3.20
CA LEU A 20 23.75 -12.44 2.06
C LEU A 20 23.19 -11.36 1.12
N ALA A 21 23.32 -10.06 1.45
CA ALA A 21 22.62 -8.97 0.76
C ALA A 21 23.53 -7.89 0.13
N PHE A 22 24.76 -8.22 -0.26
CA PHE A 22 25.60 -7.36 -1.12
C PHE A 22 25.67 -7.86 -2.57
N GLY A 23 24.59 -8.49 -3.04
CA GLY A 23 24.35 -8.90 -4.43
C GLY A 23 23.19 -8.13 -5.06
N LEU A 24 23.47 -6.89 -5.50
CA LEU A 24 22.88 -6.21 -6.66
C LEU A 24 21.37 -6.42 -6.95
N LEU A 25 20.52 -5.62 -6.30
CA LEU A 25 19.44 -4.93 -7.02
C LEU A 25 20.04 -3.63 -7.56
N LEU A 26 20.64 -3.70 -8.75
CA LEU A 26 20.92 -2.50 -9.53
C LEU A 26 19.59 -1.99 -10.11
N PRO A 27 19.24 -0.72 -9.89
CA PRO A 27 18.25 -0.07 -10.73
C PRO A 27 18.81 -0.01 -12.16
N ARG A 28 17.97 -0.32 -13.16
CA ARG A 28 18.19 0.24 -14.50
C ARG A 28 18.10 1.77 -14.33
N THR A 29 19.29 2.38 -14.29
CA THR A 29 19.60 3.82 -14.36
C THR A 29 18.64 4.75 -13.62
N ALA A 30 18.88 4.94 -12.32
CA ALA A 30 18.67 6.23 -11.66
C ALA A 30 19.96 6.56 -10.91
N HIS A 31 20.62 7.65 -11.30
CA HIS A 31 21.79 8.20 -10.61
C HIS A 31 21.38 8.63 -9.20
N VAL A 32 21.99 8.05 -8.17
CA VAL A 32 21.84 8.50 -6.78
C VAL A 32 23.21 8.89 -6.25
N GLU A 33 23.48 10.20 -6.14
CA GLU A 33 24.60 10.74 -5.37
C GLU A 33 24.18 10.97 -3.90
N PRO A 34 25.05 10.76 -2.89
CA PRO A 34 24.73 11.06 -1.51
C PRO A 34 25.48 12.29 -0.99
N ARG A 35 24.83 13.46 -0.92
CA ARG A 35 25.21 14.66 -0.12
C ARG A 35 23.93 15.50 0.10
N ARG A 36 23.57 16.14 1.21
CA ARG A 36 24.26 16.68 2.41
C ARG A 36 23.22 17.09 3.48
N LYS A 37 23.70 17.20 4.73
CA LYS A 37 23.39 18.18 5.81
C LYS A 37 21.93 18.42 6.27
N LYS A 38 21.69 18.03 7.53
CA LYS A 38 20.56 18.44 8.38
C LYS A 38 20.51 19.97 8.56
N CYS A 39 19.40 20.60 8.17
CA CYS A 39 18.96 21.87 8.74
C CYS A 39 17.83 21.56 9.75
N LEU A 40 18.10 21.72 11.04
CA LEU A 40 17.06 21.87 12.05
C LEU A 40 16.70 23.36 12.11
N PHE A 41 15.44 23.70 11.82
CA PHE A 41 14.89 25.01 12.17
C PHE A 41 13.79 24.82 13.21
N ALA A 42 13.98 25.42 14.38
CA ALA A 42 12.93 25.66 15.35
C ALA A 42 12.18 26.93 14.92
N ILE A 43 10.89 26.81 14.63
CA ILE A 43 10.02 27.95 14.34
C ILE A 43 9.20 28.23 15.60
N ASN A 44 9.54 29.33 16.28
CA ASN A 44 8.64 30.01 17.20
C ASN A 44 8.14 31.28 16.49
N ALA A 45 6.86 31.31 16.14
CA ALA A 45 6.19 32.54 15.73
C ALA A 45 4.72 32.50 16.20
N LEU A 46 4.37 33.46 17.06
CA LEU A 46 3.00 33.82 17.40
C LEU A 46 2.35 34.47 16.17
N ALA A 47 1.20 33.95 15.72
CA ALA A 47 0.41 34.55 14.65
C ALA A 47 -1.09 34.39 14.91
N GLN A 48 -1.84 35.45 14.58
CA GLN A 48 -3.30 35.54 14.66
C GLN A 48 -4.00 34.52 13.73
N PRO A 49 -5.24 34.10 14.04
CA PRO A 49 -5.92 33.05 13.29
C PRO A 49 -6.21 33.50 11.86
N THR A 50 -5.60 32.80 10.90
CA THR A 50 -5.86 32.93 9.45
C THR A 50 -7.11 32.13 9.05
N PRO A 51 -7.71 32.41 7.88
CA PRO A 51 -8.88 31.69 7.34
C PRO A 51 -8.72 30.16 7.27
N ALA A 52 -7.47 29.65 7.31
CA ALA A 52 -7.15 28.22 7.41
C ALA A 52 -7.73 27.53 8.66
N ALA A 53 -7.98 28.27 9.75
CA ALA A 53 -8.56 27.70 10.97
C ALA A 53 -10.04 27.27 10.80
N VAL A 54 -10.73 27.74 9.74
CA VAL A 54 -12.14 27.38 9.50
C VAL A 54 -12.26 26.08 8.69
N ASP A 55 -11.29 25.76 7.83
CA ASP A 55 -11.27 24.49 7.09
C ASP A 55 -10.73 23.32 7.93
N ASP A 56 -9.81 23.59 8.87
CA ASP A 56 -9.22 22.57 9.74
C ASP A 56 -10.25 21.94 10.72
N ILE A 57 -11.28 22.70 11.11
CA ILE A 57 -12.36 22.19 11.96
C ILE A 57 -13.32 21.28 11.17
N ARG A 58 -13.50 21.51 9.86
CA ARG A 58 -14.47 20.76 9.05
C ARG A 58 -13.95 19.40 8.59
N THR A 59 -12.68 19.31 8.19
CA THR A 59 -12.08 18.06 7.71
C THR A 59 -11.99 17.00 8.82
N ASP A 60 -11.73 17.44 10.05
CA ASP A 60 -11.44 16.55 11.17
C ASP A 60 -12.68 15.86 11.75
N THR A 61 -13.87 16.47 11.59
CA THR A 61 -15.16 15.86 11.94
C THR A 61 -15.74 14.96 10.86
N LEU A 62 -15.32 15.12 9.61
CA LEU A 62 -15.88 14.36 8.49
C LEU A 62 -15.06 13.12 8.15
N LEU A 63 -13.74 13.14 8.38
CA LEU A 63 -12.89 12.05 7.95
C LEU A 63 -13.26 10.74 8.66
N ARG A 64 -13.82 9.82 7.89
CA ARG A 64 -14.16 8.47 8.32
C ARG A 64 -13.34 7.45 7.55
N MET A 65 -12.74 6.51 8.28
CA MET A 65 -12.17 5.31 7.67
C MET A 65 -13.25 4.24 7.59
N ILE A 66 -13.32 3.56 6.45
CA ILE A 66 -14.29 2.52 6.15
C ILE A 66 -13.53 1.19 6.02
N PRO A 67 -13.90 0.15 6.77
CA PRO A 67 -13.39 -1.19 6.56
C PRO A 67 -13.61 -1.67 5.13
N VAL A 68 -12.55 -2.19 4.50
CA VAL A 68 -12.60 -2.77 3.15
C VAL A 68 -12.46 -4.29 3.23
N SER A 69 -11.72 -4.80 4.21
CA SER A 69 -11.61 -6.23 4.50
C SER A 69 -12.28 -6.62 5.81
N ASN A 70 -12.72 -7.87 5.92
CA ASN A 70 -12.93 -8.51 7.21
C ASN A 70 -11.58 -8.92 7.83
N PRO A 71 -11.48 -9.02 9.18
CA PRO A 71 -10.34 -9.64 9.84
C PRO A 71 -10.07 -11.05 9.29
N PRO A 72 -8.82 -11.53 9.24
CA PRO A 72 -7.69 -11.07 10.06
C PRO A 72 -7.00 -9.78 9.58
N LEU A 73 -7.01 -9.50 8.28
CA LEU A 73 -6.49 -8.25 7.75
C LEU A 73 -7.39 -7.09 8.17
N LEU A 74 -6.80 -6.07 8.78
CA LEU A 74 -7.49 -4.81 9.07
C LEU A 74 -7.15 -3.81 7.98
N LEU A 75 -7.84 -3.84 6.84
CA LEU A 75 -7.67 -2.90 5.73
C LEU A 75 -8.81 -1.88 5.74
N LEU A 76 -8.45 -0.59 5.72
CA LEU A 76 -9.39 0.52 5.71
C LEU A 76 -9.07 1.52 4.62
N GLN A 77 -10.10 2.21 4.14
CA GLN A 77 -9.99 3.29 3.15
C GLN A 77 -10.73 4.54 3.65
N SER A 78 -10.21 5.73 3.33
CA SER A 78 -10.89 6.99 3.64
C SER A 78 -12.19 7.14 2.84
N SER A 79 -13.25 7.62 3.51
CA SER A 79 -14.56 7.85 2.89
C SER A 79 -14.51 8.87 1.75
N PHE A 80 -13.59 9.83 1.81
CA PHE A 80 -13.32 10.83 0.77
C PHE A 80 -11.81 11.14 0.70
N PRO A 81 -11.33 11.85 -0.35
CA PRO A 81 -9.93 12.28 -0.45
C PRO A 81 -9.50 13.15 0.73
N ILE A 82 -8.38 12.82 1.39
CA ILE A 82 -7.83 13.58 2.52
C ILE A 82 -6.98 14.79 2.08
N VAL A 83 -6.67 14.85 0.78
CA VAL A 83 -6.05 15.96 0.07
C VAL A 83 -6.79 16.14 -1.26
N THR A 84 -6.78 17.35 -1.82
CA THR A 84 -7.40 17.63 -3.12
C THR A 84 -6.52 17.17 -4.29
N LYS A 85 -7.05 17.15 -5.51
CA LYS A 85 -6.26 16.81 -6.71
C LYS A 85 -5.12 17.80 -6.95
N GLU A 86 -5.34 19.08 -6.68
CA GLU A 86 -4.32 20.14 -6.78
C GLU A 86 -3.19 19.92 -5.77
N GLU A 87 -3.55 19.57 -4.54
CA GLU A 87 -2.58 19.20 -3.50
C GLU A 87 -1.80 17.93 -3.87
N CYS A 88 -2.46 16.94 -4.48
CA CYS A 88 -1.77 15.77 -5.05
C CYS A 88 -0.76 16.15 -6.12
N GLN A 89 -1.11 17.06 -7.05
CA GLN A 89 -0.18 17.54 -8.08
C GLN A 89 1.02 18.26 -7.46
N LEU A 90 0.80 19.11 -6.44
CA LEU A 90 1.88 19.76 -5.71
C LEU A 90 2.81 18.75 -5.02
N LEU A 91 2.25 17.72 -4.38
CA LEU A 91 3.04 16.64 -3.78
C LEU A 91 3.83 15.86 -4.83
N THR A 92 3.20 15.48 -5.95
CA THR A 92 3.88 14.81 -7.07
C THR A 92 5.06 15.64 -7.57
N GLN A 93 4.87 16.92 -7.83
CA GLN A 93 5.95 17.82 -8.23
C GLN A 93 7.04 17.96 -7.16
N TYR A 94 6.66 17.98 -5.88
CA TYR A 94 7.63 18.06 -4.78
C TYR A 94 8.55 16.83 -4.73
N PHE A 95 8.01 15.62 -4.97
CA PHE A 95 8.79 14.38 -4.92
C PHE A 95 9.52 14.02 -6.23
N GLU A 96 9.05 14.50 -7.39
CA GLU A 96 9.68 14.22 -8.69
C GLU A 96 10.90 15.10 -8.98
N ARG A 97 11.05 16.23 -8.28
CA ARG A 97 12.16 17.15 -8.52
C ARG A 97 13.48 16.55 -8.05
N THR A 98 14.32 16.19 -9.02
CA THR A 98 15.73 15.84 -8.78
C THR A 98 16.60 17.08 -8.54
N ASP A 99 16.16 18.27 -8.98
CA ASP A 99 16.90 19.54 -8.82
C ASP A 99 16.12 20.56 -7.98
N THR A 100 16.77 21.05 -6.91
CA THR A 100 16.20 21.92 -5.88
C THR A 100 15.91 23.36 -6.35
N ASP A 101 16.45 23.79 -7.49
CA ASP A 101 16.41 25.20 -7.91
C ASP A 101 15.16 25.60 -8.71
N GLN A 102 14.33 24.65 -9.15
CA GLN A 102 13.21 24.95 -10.06
C GLN A 102 11.85 25.18 -9.36
N MET A 103 11.73 24.90 -8.06
CA MET A 103 10.46 25.15 -7.36
C MET A 103 10.51 26.50 -6.68
N ALA A 104 9.47 27.31 -6.92
CA ALA A 104 9.28 28.50 -6.11
C ALA A 104 9.25 28.05 -4.64
N LYS A 105 10.08 28.69 -3.79
CA LYS A 105 10.17 28.38 -2.35
C LYS A 105 8.80 28.33 -1.67
N ALA A 106 7.86 29.15 -2.14
CA ALA A 106 6.46 29.15 -1.69
C ALA A 106 5.77 27.79 -1.91
N SER A 107 5.85 27.21 -3.12
CA SER A 107 5.26 25.90 -3.43
C SER A 107 5.93 24.76 -2.66
N GLN A 108 7.22 24.88 -2.32
CA GLN A 108 7.89 23.92 -1.45
C GLN A 108 7.31 23.95 -0.04
N THR A 109 7.20 25.14 0.54
CA THR A 109 6.61 25.31 1.87
C THR A 109 5.15 24.82 1.89
N GLU A 110 4.39 25.06 0.83
CA GLU A 110 3.02 24.57 0.70
C GLU A 110 2.95 23.03 0.66
N ALA A 111 3.77 22.37 -0.16
CA ALA A 111 3.84 20.91 -0.21
C ALA A 111 4.26 20.29 1.14
N GLU A 112 5.19 20.91 1.86
CA GLU A 112 5.62 20.49 3.20
C GLU A 112 4.48 20.61 4.23
N LEU A 113 3.66 21.68 4.15
CA LEU A 113 2.48 21.85 4.99
C LEU A 113 1.41 20.79 4.70
N ILE A 114 1.16 20.50 3.42
CA ILE A 114 0.23 19.43 2.99
C ILE A 114 0.72 18.09 3.53
N LEU A 115 2.01 17.77 3.37
CA LEU A 115 2.60 16.52 3.85
C LEU A 115 2.48 16.40 5.37
N HIS A 116 2.74 17.46 6.11
CA HIS A 116 2.58 17.49 7.56
C HIS A 116 1.12 17.23 7.98
N ARG A 117 0.14 17.82 7.26
CA ARG A 117 -1.29 17.57 7.49
C ARG A 117 -1.65 16.10 7.24
N VAL A 118 -1.17 15.50 6.15
CA VAL A 118 -1.35 14.07 5.86
C VAL A 118 -0.79 13.19 6.97
N GLN A 119 0.43 13.47 7.45
CA GLN A 119 1.03 12.71 8.55
C GLN A 119 0.21 12.79 9.84
N ASN A 120 -0.29 13.98 10.20
CA ASN A 120 -1.15 14.15 11.36
C ASN A 120 -2.46 13.35 11.23
N ILE A 121 -3.04 13.34 10.03
CA ILE A 121 -4.22 12.52 9.72
C ILE A 121 -3.90 11.04 9.93
N ILE A 122 -2.80 10.54 9.39
CA ILE A 122 -2.36 9.15 9.54
C ILE A 122 -2.18 8.80 11.02
N ASP A 123 -1.47 9.63 11.79
CA ASP A 123 -1.25 9.43 13.23
C ASP A 123 -2.59 9.31 13.98
N LYS A 124 -3.55 10.17 13.65
CA LYS A 124 -4.89 10.18 14.25
C LYS A 124 -5.72 8.95 13.86
N VAL A 125 -5.80 8.61 12.57
CA VAL A 125 -6.66 7.51 12.11
C VAL A 125 -6.11 6.13 12.45
N THR A 126 -4.80 6.02 12.68
CA THR A 126 -4.13 4.79 13.13
C THR A 126 -3.98 4.69 14.65
N ASN A 127 -4.16 5.81 15.38
CA ASN A 127 -3.83 5.95 16.81
C ASN A 127 -2.38 5.56 17.13
N CYS A 128 -1.48 5.85 16.19
CA CYS A 128 -0.05 5.60 16.29
C CYS A 128 0.68 6.93 16.02
N PRO A 129 0.96 7.75 17.05
CA PRO A 129 1.71 8.98 16.85
C PRO A 129 3.09 8.70 16.27
N ARG A 130 3.56 9.56 15.36
CA ARG A 130 4.92 9.48 14.83
C ARG A 130 5.96 9.68 15.93
N HIS A 131 7.08 8.99 15.79
CA HIS A 131 8.22 9.12 16.69
C HIS A 131 9.52 9.23 15.90
N SER A 132 10.62 9.61 16.58
CA SER A 132 11.91 9.88 15.94
C SER A 132 12.60 8.65 15.33
N GLY A 133 12.08 7.45 15.61
CA GLY A 133 12.57 6.20 15.02
C GLY A 133 11.98 5.90 13.64
N GLU A 134 10.84 6.50 13.31
CA GLU A 134 10.17 6.29 12.01
C GLU A 134 10.85 7.09 10.89
N MET A 135 10.61 6.65 9.65
CA MET A 135 10.96 7.42 8.46
C MET A 135 10.18 8.74 8.44
N GLN A 136 10.90 9.87 8.51
CA GLN A 136 10.28 11.21 8.55
C GLN A 136 9.65 11.61 7.21
N MET A 137 10.18 11.08 6.11
CA MET A 137 9.66 11.30 4.77
C MET A 137 9.03 10.01 4.24
N PRO A 138 7.83 10.08 3.62
CA PRO A 138 7.24 8.92 2.98
C PRO A 138 8.08 8.46 1.78
N ARG A 139 7.88 7.21 1.38
CA ARG A 139 8.43 6.70 0.13
C ARG A 139 7.52 7.13 -1.02
N TYR A 140 8.04 7.92 -1.95
CA TYR A 140 7.40 8.18 -3.23
C TYR A 140 7.64 7.01 -4.19
N VAL A 141 6.58 6.55 -4.85
CA VAL A 141 6.67 5.51 -5.88
C VAL A 141 5.81 5.93 -7.07
N ARG A 142 6.39 5.85 -8.27
CA ARG A 142 5.74 6.14 -9.54
C ARG A 142 5.82 4.91 -10.45
N TYR A 143 4.69 4.51 -11.01
CA TYR A 143 4.54 3.43 -11.97
C TYR A 143 4.09 4.01 -13.30
N GLU A 144 4.81 3.71 -14.36
CA GLU A 144 4.45 4.12 -15.73
C GLU A 144 3.61 3.04 -16.40
N ALA A 145 2.64 3.43 -17.21
CA ALA A 145 1.87 2.46 -18.00
C ALA A 145 2.74 1.78 -19.06
N LYS A 146 2.61 0.46 -19.14
CA LYS A 146 3.17 -0.35 -20.22
C LYS A 146 2.12 -0.57 -21.30
N ALA A 147 2.48 -0.25 -22.53
CA ALA A 147 1.67 -0.55 -23.70
C ALA A 147 1.50 -2.07 -23.86
N THR A 148 0.26 -2.51 -24.07
CA THR A 148 -0.07 -3.89 -24.45
C THR A 148 -0.93 -3.92 -25.71
N SER A 149 -0.67 -4.89 -26.58
CA SER A 149 -1.31 -5.01 -27.89
C SER A 149 -2.57 -5.88 -27.92
N SER A 150 -2.96 -6.48 -26.79
CA SER A 150 -4.19 -7.28 -26.72
C SER A 150 -4.71 -7.42 -25.28
N LEU A 151 -6.03 -7.27 -25.14
CA LEU A 151 -6.76 -7.60 -23.92
C LEU A 151 -6.66 -9.09 -23.55
N GLU A 152 -6.53 -9.99 -24.54
CA GLU A 152 -6.42 -11.44 -24.27
C GLU A 152 -5.14 -11.78 -23.50
N LYS A 153 -4.06 -11.03 -23.75
CA LYS A 153 -2.80 -11.17 -22.99
C LYS A 153 -2.97 -10.78 -21.53
N LEU A 154 -3.83 -9.80 -21.23
CA LEU A 154 -4.11 -9.40 -19.85
C LEU A 154 -4.84 -10.50 -19.05
N LEU A 155 -5.49 -11.42 -19.76
CA LEU A 155 -6.22 -12.53 -19.16
C LEU A 155 -5.45 -13.85 -19.21
N SER A 156 -4.21 -13.88 -19.74
CA SER A 156 -3.39 -15.09 -19.81
C SER A 156 -2.70 -15.37 -18.47
N PRO A 157 -2.35 -16.62 -18.12
CA PRO A 157 -1.65 -16.94 -16.87
C PRO A 157 -0.28 -16.28 -16.74
N GLU A 158 0.43 -16.14 -17.86
CA GLU A 158 1.76 -15.52 -17.94
C GLU A 158 1.72 -14.03 -17.62
N PHE A 159 0.53 -13.42 -17.64
CA PHE A 159 0.35 -12.02 -17.32
C PHE A 159 0.68 -11.69 -15.87
N VAL A 160 0.69 -12.66 -14.95
CA VAL A 160 1.03 -12.41 -13.55
C VAL A 160 2.40 -11.74 -13.40
N ASP A 161 3.36 -12.11 -14.25
CA ASP A 161 4.70 -11.55 -14.18
C ASP A 161 4.79 -10.11 -14.72
N VAL A 162 3.84 -9.73 -15.58
CA VAL A 162 3.68 -8.38 -16.08
C VAL A 162 2.86 -7.52 -15.11
N LEU A 163 1.79 -8.09 -14.54
CA LEU A 163 0.88 -7.43 -13.61
C LEU A 163 1.58 -7.09 -12.29
N LEU A 164 2.40 -8.00 -11.76
CA LEU A 164 3.09 -7.84 -10.49
C LEU A 164 4.60 -7.93 -10.71
N PRO A 165 5.24 -6.91 -11.34
CA PRO A 165 6.65 -6.99 -11.69
C PRO A 165 7.55 -7.15 -10.45
N ASP A 166 7.17 -6.54 -9.33
CA ASP A 166 7.87 -6.64 -8.04
C ASP A 166 7.37 -7.81 -7.17
N GLY A 167 6.38 -8.56 -7.66
CA GLY A 167 5.73 -9.65 -6.92
C GLY A 167 4.80 -9.16 -5.82
N LEU A 168 4.42 -10.08 -4.94
CA LEU A 168 3.69 -9.80 -3.71
C LEU A 168 4.66 -9.74 -2.53
N HIS A 169 4.28 -8.96 -1.52
CA HIS A 169 5.07 -8.83 -0.30
C HIS A 169 4.27 -8.46 0.93
N VAL A 170 4.88 -8.65 2.09
CA VAL A 170 4.44 -8.07 3.38
C VAL A 170 5.42 -7.01 3.82
N ASP A 171 4.97 -5.88 4.37
CA ASP A 171 5.87 -4.74 4.68
C ASP A 171 6.73 -4.91 5.95
N THR A 172 6.73 -6.11 6.53
CA THR A 172 7.62 -6.53 7.62
C THR A 172 9.05 -6.88 7.15
N ASN A 173 9.34 -6.71 5.85
CA ASN A 173 10.58 -7.10 5.16
C ASN A 173 11.89 -6.76 5.89
N ASN A 174 12.91 -7.61 5.67
CA ASN A 174 14.31 -7.44 6.10
C ASN A 174 14.49 -7.30 7.61
N GLY A 175 13.71 -8.05 8.41
CA GLY A 175 13.80 -8.01 9.86
C GLY A 175 13.28 -6.71 10.48
N LYS A 176 12.59 -5.84 9.71
CA LYS A 176 11.91 -4.65 10.22
C LYS A 176 10.54 -5.02 10.80
N LEU A 177 10.55 -5.94 11.77
CA LEU A 177 9.36 -6.39 12.49
C LEU A 177 8.59 -5.22 13.12
N PHE A 178 9.22 -4.07 13.31
CA PHE A 178 8.59 -2.89 13.92
C PHE A 178 7.50 -2.26 13.04
N ARG A 179 7.49 -2.51 11.73
CA ARG A 179 6.52 -1.95 10.77
C ARG A 179 5.16 -2.64 10.86
N HIS A 180 4.36 -2.22 11.82
CA HIS A 180 3.06 -2.83 12.07
C HIS A 180 1.90 -2.27 11.22
N ILE A 181 2.01 -1.06 10.67
CA ILE A 181 0.99 -0.47 9.78
C ILE A 181 1.68 0.14 8.55
N THR A 182 1.10 -0.11 7.38
CA THR A 182 1.39 0.59 6.13
C THR A 182 0.20 1.48 5.77
N ALA A 183 0.47 2.74 5.45
CA ALA A 183 -0.52 3.66 4.91
C ALA A 183 -0.09 4.15 3.52
N ILE A 184 -1.01 4.13 2.55
CA ILE A 184 -0.77 4.49 1.16
C ILE A 184 -1.71 5.63 0.80
N LEU A 185 -1.14 6.78 0.44
CA LEU A 185 -1.86 7.90 -0.17
C LEU A 185 -1.71 7.82 -1.69
N TYR A 186 -2.82 7.70 -2.41
CA TYR A 186 -2.81 7.78 -3.87
C TYR A 186 -2.74 9.24 -4.30
N LEU A 187 -1.82 9.57 -5.22
CA LEU A 187 -1.65 10.92 -5.76
C LEU A 187 -2.27 11.10 -7.16
N THR A 188 -2.73 10.00 -7.76
CA THR A 188 -3.29 9.97 -9.11
C THR A 188 -4.57 9.15 -9.10
N ASP A 189 -5.52 9.53 -9.95
CA ASP A 189 -6.69 8.72 -10.26
C ASP A 189 -6.36 7.66 -11.30
N ASN A 190 -6.96 6.49 -11.16
CA ASN A 190 -6.92 5.50 -12.23
C ASN A 190 -7.90 5.85 -13.37
N GLU A 191 -8.99 6.58 -13.08
CA GLU A 191 -10.02 6.98 -14.05
C GLU A 191 -9.55 8.09 -15.01
N ASP A 192 -8.64 8.97 -14.58
CA ASP A 192 -8.08 10.04 -15.41
C ASP A 192 -7.15 9.50 -16.53
N SER A 193 -6.98 8.17 -16.63
CA SER A 193 -6.11 7.49 -17.59
C SER A 193 -6.78 7.11 -18.91
N PHE A 194 -8.05 7.47 -19.16
CA PHE A 194 -8.62 7.38 -20.51
C PHE A 194 -8.02 8.47 -21.40
N VAL A 195 -6.84 8.18 -21.94
CA VAL A 195 -6.17 9.03 -22.93
C VAL A 195 -6.43 8.42 -24.30
N ASP A 196 -7.09 9.18 -25.18
CA ASP A 196 -7.15 8.97 -26.63
C ASP A 196 -7.29 7.51 -27.08
N CYS A 197 -8.50 6.96 -26.99
CA CYS A 197 -8.87 5.62 -27.49
C CYS A 197 -8.17 4.43 -26.82
N SER A 198 -7.40 4.64 -25.75
CA SER A 198 -6.79 3.54 -24.98
C SER A 198 -7.56 3.24 -23.70
N VAL A 199 -7.68 1.94 -23.38
CA VAL A 199 -8.24 1.48 -22.10
C VAL A 199 -7.06 1.14 -21.19
N VAL A 200 -6.94 1.84 -20.06
CA VAL A 200 -5.93 1.53 -19.05
C VAL A 200 -6.55 0.64 -17.98
N VAL A 201 -5.94 -0.52 -17.75
CA VAL A 201 -6.27 -1.44 -16.67
C VAL A 201 -5.07 -1.62 -15.75
N GLY A 202 -5.25 -2.29 -14.61
CA GLY A 202 -4.18 -2.44 -13.63
C GLY A 202 -4.11 -1.25 -12.69
N GLY A 203 -2.92 -0.99 -12.13
CA GLY A 203 -2.69 0.10 -11.19
C GLY A 203 -3.30 -0.08 -9.80
N GLY A 204 -4.05 -1.15 -9.53
CA GLY A 204 -4.58 -1.45 -8.19
C GLY A 204 -3.49 -1.71 -7.15
N THR A 205 -3.86 -1.66 -5.88
CA THR A 205 -3.13 -2.37 -4.82
C THR A 205 -3.92 -3.62 -4.48
N THR A 206 -3.34 -4.78 -4.73
CA THR A 206 -4.05 -6.07 -4.67
C THR A 206 -3.63 -6.87 -3.46
N PHE A 207 -4.62 -7.32 -2.70
CA PHE A 207 -4.53 -8.15 -1.50
C PHE A 207 -5.21 -9.50 -1.79
N PRO A 208 -4.49 -10.49 -2.35
CA PRO A 208 -5.10 -11.74 -2.83
C PRO A 208 -5.79 -12.60 -1.78
N LEU A 209 -5.45 -12.40 -0.50
CA LEU A 209 -5.96 -13.21 0.62
C LEU A 209 -6.94 -12.43 1.50
N ALA A 210 -7.18 -11.15 1.20
CA ALA A 210 -8.11 -10.35 1.99
C ALA A 210 -9.56 -10.73 1.68
N VAL A 211 -10.36 -10.94 2.73
CA VAL A 211 -11.80 -11.19 2.60
C VAL A 211 -12.53 -9.86 2.52
N PRO A 212 -13.32 -9.57 1.46
CA PRO A 212 -14.09 -8.33 1.38
C PRO A 212 -15.02 -8.12 2.58
N PHE A 213 -15.10 -6.88 3.08
CA PHE A 213 -15.90 -6.56 4.26
C PHE A 213 -17.40 -6.88 4.04
N GLY A 214 -18.03 -7.52 5.03
CA GLY A 214 -19.44 -7.92 4.96
C GLY A 214 -19.72 -9.20 4.16
N PHE A 215 -18.70 -9.87 3.62
CA PHE A 215 -18.83 -11.19 2.99
C PHE A 215 -18.46 -12.31 3.98
N GLY A 216 -18.98 -13.53 3.74
CA GLY A 216 -18.63 -14.71 4.53
C GLY A 216 -17.18 -15.16 4.31
N ASP A 217 -16.66 -15.95 5.25
CA ASP A 217 -15.28 -16.44 5.25
C ASP A 217 -15.07 -17.64 4.31
N GLU A 218 -15.48 -17.50 3.04
CA GLU A 218 -15.22 -18.53 2.03
C GLU A 218 -13.78 -18.39 1.51
N GLN A 219 -12.77 -18.48 2.39
CA GLN A 219 -11.36 -18.35 2.04
C GLN A 219 -10.84 -19.53 1.20
N SER A 220 -9.90 -19.24 0.30
CA SER A 220 -9.24 -20.26 -0.51
C SER A 220 -8.13 -20.90 0.32
N MET A 221 -8.45 -21.97 1.04
CA MET A 221 -7.53 -22.66 1.96
C MET A 221 -6.13 -22.92 1.37
N SER A 222 -6.02 -23.13 0.06
CA SER A 222 -4.74 -23.40 -0.62
C SER A 222 -3.80 -22.19 -0.69
N ALA A 223 -4.33 -20.97 -0.84
CA ALA A 223 -3.53 -19.76 -0.99
C ALA A 223 -3.10 -19.22 0.39
N ASP A 224 -3.98 -19.33 1.39
CA ASP A 224 -3.65 -18.98 2.78
C ASP A 224 -2.56 -19.89 3.35
N SER A 225 -2.68 -21.21 3.12
CA SER A 225 -1.63 -22.16 3.52
C SER A 225 -0.28 -21.83 2.85
N ALA A 226 -0.30 -21.46 1.57
CA ALA A 226 0.90 -21.06 0.85
C ALA A 226 1.54 -19.80 1.47
N ALA A 227 0.77 -18.75 1.79
CA ALA A 227 1.30 -17.56 2.44
C ALA A 227 1.87 -17.84 3.84
N ILE A 228 1.21 -18.69 4.63
CA ILE A 228 1.73 -19.14 5.94
C ILE A 228 3.07 -19.85 5.75
N ASN A 229 3.15 -20.82 4.84
CA ASN A 229 4.40 -21.55 4.56
C ASN A 229 5.54 -20.62 4.14
N LEU A 230 5.26 -19.59 3.34
CA LEU A 230 6.27 -18.59 2.94
C LEU A 230 6.79 -17.83 4.15
N LEU A 231 5.90 -17.33 5.02
CA LEU A 231 6.29 -16.57 6.22
C LEU A 231 7.02 -17.45 7.25
N GLU A 232 6.63 -18.72 7.41
CA GLU A 232 7.36 -19.69 8.25
C GLU A 232 8.79 -19.93 7.78
N ARG A 233 9.03 -19.79 6.47
CA ARG A 233 10.35 -19.88 5.83
C ARG A 233 11.08 -18.53 5.74
N ASP A 234 10.56 -17.49 6.39
CA ASP A 234 11.08 -16.11 6.34
C ASP A 234 11.12 -15.52 4.92
N ILE A 235 10.17 -15.93 4.06
CA ILE A 235 10.00 -15.40 2.69
C ILE A 235 8.87 -14.37 2.70
N HIS A 236 9.25 -13.10 2.62
CA HIS A 236 8.32 -11.96 2.67
C HIS A 236 8.09 -11.31 1.30
N HIS A 237 8.78 -11.77 0.26
CA HIS A 237 8.68 -11.31 -1.13
C HIS A 237 8.56 -12.51 -2.08
N THR A 238 7.61 -12.51 -3.01
CA THR A 238 7.47 -13.61 -3.99
C THR A 238 8.49 -13.53 -5.13
N LYS A 239 9.09 -12.36 -5.37
CA LYS A 239 10.08 -12.15 -6.44
C LYS A 239 11.46 -11.76 -5.94
N SER A 240 11.90 -12.34 -4.82
CA SER A 240 13.29 -12.16 -4.37
C SER A 240 14.29 -12.79 -5.35
N VAL A 241 15.37 -12.07 -5.65
CA VAL A 241 16.37 -12.34 -6.71
C VAL A 241 17.10 -13.70 -6.60
N THR A 242 16.91 -14.45 -5.51
CA THR A 242 17.83 -15.54 -5.12
C THR A 242 17.40 -16.96 -5.46
N SER A 243 16.19 -17.22 -5.97
CA SER A 243 15.78 -18.60 -6.30
C SER A 243 16.16 -18.98 -7.74
N ASN A 244 17.43 -19.38 -7.93
CA ASN A 244 17.85 -20.11 -9.13
C ASN A 244 17.28 -21.54 -9.18
N ASP A 245 16.74 -22.01 -8.05
CA ASP A 245 16.02 -23.28 -7.94
C ASP A 245 14.53 -23.01 -8.19
N GLY A 246 13.90 -23.82 -9.05
CA GLY A 246 12.61 -23.54 -9.70
C GLY A 246 11.52 -22.89 -8.84
N HIS A 247 10.68 -22.10 -9.52
CA HIS A 247 9.56 -21.35 -8.93
C HIS A 247 8.91 -22.07 -7.75
N ASP A 248 9.05 -21.47 -6.56
CA ASP A 248 8.39 -21.98 -5.36
C ASP A 248 6.88 -22.05 -5.62
N LEU A 249 6.31 -23.25 -5.49
CA LEU A 249 4.89 -23.48 -5.75
C LEU A 249 4.01 -22.59 -4.87
N ASP A 250 4.45 -22.26 -3.66
CA ASP A 250 3.69 -21.42 -2.75
C ASP A 250 3.71 -19.95 -3.20
N GLN A 251 4.84 -19.44 -3.73
CA GLN A 251 4.91 -18.10 -4.33
C GLN A 251 3.96 -18.00 -5.53
N ARG A 252 4.00 -18.98 -6.44
CA ARG A 252 3.13 -18.99 -7.63
C ARG A 252 1.65 -19.12 -7.27
N ARG A 253 1.30 -19.86 -6.22
CA ARG A 253 -0.08 -19.97 -5.75
C ARG A 253 -0.66 -18.63 -5.31
N ILE A 254 0.07 -17.85 -4.50
CA ILE A 254 -0.43 -16.56 -4.02
C ILE A 254 -0.46 -15.50 -5.14
N GLU A 255 0.53 -15.50 -6.03
CA GLU A 255 0.55 -14.65 -7.23
C GLU A 255 -0.63 -14.98 -8.17
N GLN A 256 -0.94 -16.26 -8.36
CA GLN A 256 -2.08 -16.68 -9.15
C GLN A 256 -3.42 -16.25 -8.52
N SER A 257 -3.52 -16.23 -7.19
CA SER A 257 -4.69 -15.67 -6.49
C SER A 257 -4.85 -14.17 -6.80
N ALA A 258 -3.75 -13.40 -6.81
CA ALA A 258 -3.79 -11.98 -7.16
C ALA A 258 -4.21 -11.75 -8.62
N LEU A 259 -3.72 -12.57 -9.54
CA LEU A 259 -4.17 -12.54 -10.94
C LEU A 259 -5.68 -12.87 -11.06
N ASN A 260 -6.19 -13.79 -10.25
CA ASN A 260 -7.61 -14.13 -10.26
C ASN A 260 -8.48 -12.95 -9.77
N VAL A 261 -8.04 -12.23 -8.72
CA VAL A 261 -8.67 -10.96 -8.27
C VAL A 261 -8.70 -9.94 -9.40
N PHE A 262 -7.55 -9.71 -10.04
CA PHE A 262 -7.43 -8.77 -11.14
C PHE A 262 -8.39 -9.12 -12.30
N ARG A 263 -8.45 -10.40 -12.69
CA ARG A 263 -9.34 -10.88 -13.76
C ARG A 263 -10.81 -10.70 -13.41
N ARG A 264 -11.20 -11.04 -12.17
CA ARG A 264 -12.56 -10.85 -11.65
C ARG A 264 -13.01 -9.41 -11.83
N ASP A 265 -12.19 -8.47 -11.37
CA ASP A 265 -12.55 -7.05 -11.35
C ASP A 265 -12.46 -6.42 -12.74
N THR A 266 -11.44 -6.80 -13.53
CA THR A 266 -11.31 -6.33 -14.92
C THR A 266 -12.46 -6.80 -15.81
N ARG A 267 -12.96 -8.04 -15.64
CA ARG A 267 -14.11 -8.53 -16.41
C ARG A 267 -15.41 -7.78 -16.07
N LYS A 268 -15.60 -7.41 -14.80
CA LYS A 268 -16.73 -6.57 -14.37
C LYS A 268 -16.67 -5.20 -15.05
N LEU A 269 -15.52 -4.54 -15.02
CA LEU A 269 -15.31 -3.24 -15.69
C LEU A 269 -15.61 -3.30 -17.20
N LEU A 270 -15.28 -4.42 -17.84
CA LEU A 270 -15.51 -4.62 -19.27
C LEU A 270 -16.93 -5.11 -19.61
N GLY A 271 -17.82 -5.29 -18.63
CA GLY A 271 -19.17 -5.81 -18.84
C GLY A 271 -19.21 -7.25 -19.37
N LYS A 272 -18.13 -8.04 -19.23
CA LYS A 272 -17.99 -9.40 -19.77
C LYS A 272 -18.31 -10.48 -18.72
N GLN A 273 -19.35 -10.28 -17.92
CA GLN A 273 -19.70 -11.22 -16.86
C GLN A 273 -20.42 -12.44 -17.46
N THR A 274 -19.78 -13.61 -17.44
CA THR A 274 -20.41 -14.89 -17.83
C THR A 274 -20.85 -15.66 -16.58
N SER A 275 -22.01 -16.33 -16.63
CA SER A 275 -22.63 -16.98 -15.47
C SER A 275 -21.87 -18.20 -14.91
N ASN A 276 -20.85 -18.69 -15.62
CA ASN A 276 -20.11 -19.92 -15.28
C ASN A 276 -18.61 -19.67 -15.00
N ASP A 277 -18.20 -18.42 -14.78
CA ASP A 277 -16.78 -18.09 -14.63
C ASP A 277 -16.29 -18.36 -13.21
N THR A 278 -15.41 -19.35 -13.04
CA THR A 278 -14.75 -19.66 -11.76
C THR A 278 -13.99 -18.47 -11.19
N ALA A 279 -13.61 -17.50 -12.01
CA ALA A 279 -13.01 -16.25 -11.52
C ALA A 279 -13.97 -15.37 -10.71
N GLN A 280 -15.29 -15.57 -10.80
CA GLN A 280 -16.24 -14.86 -9.93
C GLN A 280 -16.07 -15.23 -8.46
N GLN A 281 -15.50 -16.40 -8.18
CA GLN A 281 -15.23 -16.90 -6.83
C GLN A 281 -13.81 -16.54 -6.35
N ALA A 282 -13.07 -15.72 -7.09
CA ALA A 282 -11.75 -15.28 -6.62
C ALA A 282 -11.92 -14.45 -5.34
N ASN A 283 -11.30 -14.91 -4.26
CA ASN A 283 -11.14 -14.14 -3.03
C ASN A 283 -10.04 -13.10 -3.20
N GLY A 284 -10.08 -12.07 -2.36
CA GLY A 284 -9.14 -10.98 -2.40
C GLY A 284 -9.79 -9.64 -2.71
N ILE A 285 -9.05 -8.60 -2.37
CA ILE A 285 -9.45 -7.19 -2.53
C ILE A 285 -8.47 -6.51 -3.45
N ARG A 286 -9.00 -5.64 -4.31
CA ARG A 286 -8.21 -4.74 -5.16
C ARG A 286 -8.66 -3.33 -4.87
N VAL A 287 -7.76 -2.52 -4.34
CA VAL A 287 -8.01 -1.09 -4.09
C VAL A 287 -7.54 -0.29 -5.28
N MET A 288 -8.47 0.41 -5.94
CA MET A 288 -8.16 1.25 -7.09
C MET A 288 -7.66 2.64 -6.67
N PRO A 289 -6.60 3.17 -7.30
CA PRO A 289 -6.12 4.53 -7.03
C PRO A 289 -7.18 5.58 -7.31
N GLN A 290 -7.38 6.45 -6.32
CA GLN A 290 -8.20 7.65 -6.41
C GLN A 290 -7.41 8.78 -5.75
N ALA A 291 -7.16 9.88 -6.46
CA ALA A 291 -6.32 10.97 -6.01
C ALA A 291 -6.79 11.49 -4.64
N GLY A 292 -5.84 11.56 -3.72
CA GLY A 292 -6.03 11.99 -2.35
C GLY A 292 -6.68 10.98 -1.43
N LYS A 293 -7.12 9.80 -1.90
CA LYS A 293 -7.61 8.73 -1.02
C LYS A 293 -6.46 8.08 -0.26
N LEU A 294 -6.72 7.81 1.01
CA LEU A 294 -5.82 7.09 1.90
C LEU A 294 -6.36 5.67 2.11
N ILE A 295 -5.48 4.67 2.00
CA ILE A 295 -5.70 3.37 2.64
C ILE A 295 -4.66 3.16 3.73
N TYR A 296 -5.00 2.35 4.72
CA TYR A 296 -3.99 1.73 5.58
C TYR A 296 -4.40 0.33 5.98
N PHE A 297 -3.40 -0.48 6.29
CA PHE A 297 -3.59 -1.83 6.78
C PHE A 297 -2.53 -2.24 7.80
N HIS A 298 -2.90 -3.18 8.65
CA HIS A 298 -1.99 -3.77 9.63
C HIS A 298 -1.22 -4.92 8.98
N ASN A 299 0.12 -4.88 9.06
CA ASN A 299 1.01 -5.90 8.50
C ASN A 299 1.25 -7.09 9.45
N ILE A 300 0.84 -6.96 10.72
CA ILE A 300 1.21 -7.85 11.81
C ILE A 300 -0.05 -8.23 12.58
N ASN A 301 -0.12 -9.47 13.03
CA ASN A 301 -1.22 -10.03 13.81
C ASN A 301 -1.11 -9.72 15.31
N ASP A 302 -2.15 -10.08 16.07
CA ASP A 302 -2.25 -9.84 17.52
C ASP A 302 -1.17 -10.60 18.33
N ASP A 303 -0.47 -11.54 17.70
CA ASP A 303 0.65 -12.32 18.25
C ASP A 303 2.03 -11.75 17.89
N GLY A 304 2.09 -10.61 17.19
CA GLY A 304 3.34 -9.98 16.77
C GLY A 304 3.99 -10.64 15.54
N ARG A 305 3.34 -11.60 14.87
CA ARG A 305 3.84 -12.20 13.62
C ARG A 305 3.29 -11.50 12.39
N PRO A 306 4.00 -11.51 11.24
CA PRO A 306 3.46 -10.99 9.99
C PRO A 306 2.10 -11.62 9.67
N ASP A 307 1.17 -10.81 9.19
CA ASP A 307 -0.16 -11.27 8.79
C ASP A 307 -0.11 -11.84 7.37
N PRO A 308 -0.37 -13.15 7.16
CA PRO A 308 -0.43 -13.73 5.82
C PRO A 308 -1.42 -12.99 4.92
N ALA A 309 -2.53 -12.50 5.46
CA ALA A 309 -3.53 -11.78 4.67
C ALA A 309 -3.05 -10.39 4.19
N SER A 310 -1.94 -9.88 4.75
CA SER A 310 -1.32 -8.60 4.33
C SER A 310 -0.39 -8.72 3.13
N PHE A 311 -0.19 -9.91 2.56
CA PHE A 311 0.48 -10.04 1.27
C PHE A 311 -0.22 -9.15 0.26
N HIS A 312 0.54 -8.23 -0.34
CA HIS A 312 0.00 -7.28 -1.29
C HIS A 312 1.02 -6.92 -2.37
N GLY A 313 0.53 -6.34 -3.46
CA GLY A 313 1.37 -5.86 -4.54
C GLY A 313 0.75 -4.65 -5.23
N GLY A 314 1.62 -3.74 -5.67
CA GLY A 314 1.24 -2.70 -6.63
C GLY A 314 1.14 -3.31 -8.01
N GLU A 315 -0.04 -3.27 -8.61
CA GLU A 315 -0.22 -3.70 -9.98
C GLU A 315 0.42 -2.72 -10.96
N GLU A 316 1.03 -3.26 -12.01
CA GLU A 316 1.44 -2.51 -13.18
C GLU A 316 0.22 -1.90 -13.90
N LEU A 317 0.39 -0.72 -14.49
CA LEU A 317 -0.60 -0.15 -15.40
C LEU A 317 -0.38 -0.73 -16.79
N ALA A 318 -1.44 -1.25 -17.39
CA ALA A 318 -1.42 -1.76 -18.75
C ALA A 318 -2.36 -0.93 -19.63
N ALA A 319 -1.78 -0.21 -20.59
CA ALA A 319 -2.52 0.55 -21.57
C ALA A 319 -2.78 -0.29 -22.82
N ILE A 320 -4.05 -0.56 -23.12
CA ILE A 320 -4.47 -1.30 -24.31
C ILE A 320 -4.55 -0.31 -25.47
N ILE A 321 -3.59 -0.38 -26.39
CA ILE A 321 -3.50 0.52 -27.55
C ILE A 321 -4.14 -0.17 -28.76
N ASP A 322 -5.04 0.51 -29.47
CA ASP A 322 -5.56 0.04 -30.77
C ASP A 322 -4.40 0.01 -31.78
N ARG A 323 -4.28 -1.09 -32.53
CA ARG A 323 -3.22 -1.28 -33.54
C ARG A 323 -3.22 -0.19 -34.61
N ASN A 324 -4.33 0.51 -34.77
CA ASN A 324 -4.48 1.61 -35.74
C ASN A 324 -4.05 2.98 -35.19
N ALA A 325 -3.86 3.12 -33.87
CA ALA A 325 -3.34 4.35 -33.26
C ALA A 325 -1.81 4.35 -33.38
N SER A 326 -1.29 5.05 -34.37
CA SER A 326 0.16 5.21 -34.57
C SER A 326 0.79 5.98 -33.41
N ASP A 327 1.83 5.40 -32.77
CA ASP A 327 2.79 6.03 -31.86
C ASP A 327 2.25 6.87 -30.68
N SER A 328 1.02 6.63 -30.22
CA SER A 328 0.52 7.30 -29.02
C SER A 328 1.24 6.76 -27.78
N GLN A 329 2.28 7.46 -27.35
CA GLN A 329 2.92 7.21 -26.05
C GLN A 329 1.91 7.49 -24.95
N THR A 330 1.62 6.49 -24.11
CA THR A 330 0.65 6.64 -23.03
C THR A 330 1.32 7.37 -21.86
N ASN A 331 0.80 8.54 -21.49
CA ASN A 331 1.28 9.29 -20.30
C ASN A 331 0.59 8.84 -19.00
N ALA A 332 -0.17 7.74 -19.05
CA ALA A 332 -0.83 7.17 -17.89
C ALA A 332 0.20 6.66 -16.89
N HIS A 333 0.03 7.06 -15.64
CA HIS A 333 0.93 6.69 -14.56
C HIS A 333 0.16 6.63 -13.24
N LYS A 334 0.72 5.91 -12.28
CA LYS A 334 0.27 5.89 -10.89
C LYS A 334 1.36 6.44 -10.00
N SER A 335 1.02 7.41 -9.16
CA SER A 335 1.91 7.91 -8.12
C SER A 335 1.31 7.72 -6.75
N ILE A 336 2.14 7.27 -5.79
CA ILE A 336 1.74 7.04 -4.40
C ILE A 336 2.78 7.55 -3.41
N LEU A 337 2.33 7.89 -2.21
CA LEU A 337 3.17 8.05 -1.03
C LEU A 337 2.90 6.92 -0.05
N VAL A 338 3.95 6.24 0.39
CA VAL A 338 3.88 5.15 1.36
C VAL A 338 4.48 5.60 2.69
N PHE A 339 3.68 5.48 3.74
CA PHE A 339 4.05 5.78 5.12
C PHE A 339 4.10 4.48 5.91
N PHE A 340 5.16 4.30 6.70
CA PHE A 340 5.31 3.15 7.59
C PHE A 340 5.22 3.63 9.03
N LYS A 341 4.30 3.05 9.80
CA LYS A 341 4.21 3.28 11.24
C LYS A 341 4.95 2.17 11.97
N GLU A 342 5.86 2.57 12.85
CA GLU A 342 6.69 1.63 13.59
C GLU A 342 6.31 1.63 15.07
N ILE A 343 6.54 0.52 15.76
CA ILE A 343 6.48 0.52 17.22
C ILE A 343 7.79 1.14 17.73
N PRO A 344 7.75 2.15 18.63
CA PRO A 344 8.96 2.75 19.18
C PRO A 344 9.86 1.70 19.83
N VAL A 345 11.14 1.70 19.49
CA VAL A 345 12.11 0.69 19.92
C VAL A 345 12.20 0.62 21.45
N GLU A 346 12.06 1.74 22.14
CA GLU A 346 12.06 1.84 23.60
C GLU A 346 10.89 1.07 24.27
N LYS A 347 9.83 0.77 23.52
CA LYS A 347 8.71 -0.06 23.98
C LYS A 347 8.95 -1.56 23.77
N ILE A 348 10.02 -1.94 23.08
CA ILE A 348 10.29 -3.32 22.65
C ILE A 348 11.40 -3.89 23.53
N GLN A 349 10.99 -4.52 24.64
CA GLN A 349 11.91 -5.21 25.55
C GLN A 349 12.17 -6.65 25.10
N ASP A 350 11.15 -7.28 24.55
CA ASP A 350 11.13 -8.63 24.00
C ASP A 350 9.98 -8.76 22.98
N PHE A 351 9.80 -9.97 22.45
CA PHE A 351 8.77 -10.27 21.45
C PHE A 351 7.35 -10.11 22.01
N ASP A 352 7.13 -10.45 23.29
CA ASP A 352 5.80 -10.34 23.92
C ASP A 352 5.42 -8.86 24.13
N ALA A 353 6.37 -8.02 24.54
CA ALA A 353 6.19 -6.57 24.63
C ALA A 353 5.83 -5.98 23.27
N PHE A 354 6.52 -6.41 22.21
CA PHE A 354 6.18 -6.02 20.84
C PHE A 354 4.77 -6.45 20.44
N ALA A 355 4.43 -7.74 20.60
CA ALA A 355 3.11 -8.28 20.30
C ALA A 355 2.00 -7.56 21.10
N ASN A 356 2.26 -7.18 22.35
CA ASN A 356 1.34 -6.42 23.18
C ASN A 356 1.05 -5.03 22.60
N GLU A 357 2.05 -4.29 22.11
CA GLU A 357 1.81 -2.98 21.48
C GLU A 357 1.05 -3.12 20.16
N VAL A 358 1.38 -4.13 19.33
CA VAL A 358 0.63 -4.43 18.10
C VAL A 358 -0.82 -4.76 18.41
N ARG A 359 -1.08 -5.62 19.41
CA ARG A 359 -2.44 -5.99 19.84
C ARG A 359 -3.24 -4.78 20.30
N LYS A 360 -2.64 -3.83 21.02
CA LYS A 360 -3.31 -2.58 21.42
C LYS A 360 -3.70 -1.73 20.21
N ALA A 361 -2.79 -1.56 19.25
CA ALA A 361 -3.07 -0.79 18.03
C ALA A 361 -4.19 -1.44 17.18
N ARG A 362 -4.14 -2.77 17.03
CA ARG A 362 -5.17 -3.55 16.33
C ARG A 362 -6.51 -3.51 17.05
N ALA A 363 -6.54 -3.72 18.36
CA ALA A 363 -7.75 -3.65 19.17
C ALA A 363 -8.43 -2.28 19.03
N TRP A 364 -7.65 -1.19 19.14
CA TRP A 364 -8.18 0.15 18.92
C TRP A 364 -8.79 0.32 17.52
N THR A 365 -8.14 -0.20 16.46
CA THR A 365 -8.66 -0.16 15.09
C THR A 365 -9.98 -0.93 14.97
N LYS A 366 -10.05 -2.14 15.53
CA LYS A 366 -11.26 -2.97 15.55
C LYS A 366 -12.39 -2.26 16.29
N ASP A 367 -12.13 -1.76 17.49
CA ASP A 367 -13.11 -1.05 18.32
C ASP A 367 -13.64 0.20 17.63
N ARG A 368 -12.75 0.97 17.00
CA ARG A 368 -13.08 2.24 16.36
C ARG A 368 -13.89 2.07 15.07
N TYR A 369 -13.55 1.08 14.24
CA TYR A 369 -14.07 1.01 12.88
C TYR A 369 -14.88 -0.25 12.56
N TYR A 370 -14.69 -1.35 13.29
CA TYR A 370 -15.35 -2.63 13.03
C TYR A 370 -16.51 -2.91 13.99
N SER A 371 -16.45 -2.43 15.24
CA SER A 371 -17.48 -2.71 16.26
C SER A 371 -18.83 -2.01 16.03
N SER A 372 -18.89 -0.98 15.19
CA SER A 372 -20.11 -0.17 14.96
C SER A 372 -21.03 -0.74 13.87
N SER A 373 -20.57 -1.74 13.12
CA SER A 373 -21.24 -2.19 11.89
C SER A 373 -22.30 -3.29 12.14
N SER A 374 -22.49 -3.72 13.38
CA SER A 374 -23.39 -4.84 13.71
C SER A 374 -24.87 -4.42 13.88
N THR A 375 -25.22 -3.13 13.87
CA THR A 375 -26.57 -2.72 14.33
C THR A 375 -27.32 -1.69 13.47
N THR A 376 -26.75 -1.17 12.39
CA THR A 376 -27.45 -0.18 11.55
C THR A 376 -27.37 -0.55 10.07
N LEU A 377 -28.51 -1.08 9.59
CA LEU A 377 -29.05 -1.01 8.23
C LEU A 377 -28.01 -0.75 7.14
N VAL A 378 -27.65 -1.83 6.43
CA VAL A 378 -26.98 -1.74 5.13
C VAL A 378 -27.93 -1.01 4.19
N ASP A 379 -27.77 0.30 4.10
CA ASP A 379 -28.33 1.11 3.03
C ASP A 379 -27.71 0.62 1.71
N GLU A 380 -28.56 0.17 0.77
CA GLU A 380 -28.17 -0.54 -0.45
C GLU A 380 -27.20 0.28 -1.34
N THR A 381 -27.12 1.59 -1.11
CA THR A 381 -26.16 2.50 -1.78
C THR A 381 -24.70 2.15 -1.50
N SER A 382 -24.36 1.55 -0.36
CA SER A 382 -22.97 1.16 -0.05
C SER A 382 -22.50 -0.09 -0.81
N ARG A 383 -23.41 -0.93 -1.32
CA ARG A 383 -23.03 -2.08 -2.16
C ARG A 383 -22.46 -1.66 -3.51
N ASN A 384 -22.80 -0.47 -4.01
CA ASN A 384 -22.29 0.06 -5.28
C ASN A 384 -21.00 0.89 -5.12
N LEU A 385 -20.59 1.25 -3.90
CA LEU A 385 -19.40 2.07 -3.63
C LEU A 385 -18.12 1.24 -3.40
N VAL A 386 -18.24 -0.07 -3.24
CA VAL A 386 -17.09 -1.00 -3.08
C VAL A 386 -16.70 -1.65 -4.42
N ILE A 387 -17.42 -1.37 -5.51
CA ILE A 387 -17.22 -2.04 -6.81
C ILE A 387 -17.30 -1.06 -7.99
N ASN A 388 -16.64 0.10 -7.89
CA ASN A 388 -16.21 0.89 -9.05
C ASN A 388 -14.75 1.30 -8.85
#